data_AF-A0AAP0B9N1-F1
#
_entry.id   AF-A0AAP0B9N1-F1
#
_cell.length_a   1.000
_cell.length_b   1.000
_cell.length_c   1.000
_cell.angle_alpha   90.00
_cell.angle_beta   90.00
_cell.angle_gamma   90.00
#
_symmetry.space_group_name_H-M   'P 1'
#
loop_
_entity.id
_entity.type
_entity.pdbx_description
1 polymer ?
#
loop_
_entity_poly.entity_id
_entity_poly.type
_entity_poly.pdbx_seq_one_letter_code
_entity_poly.pdbx_strand_id
1 'polypeptide(L)'
;MGEAVADTADHDKPCGYNINDNADLLAEILARLDGRSLAAAACVCSLWLAVSRRDAVWEALCNRHVYAAASFPGTRAVVAALGGYRRLYRRCVGPILDRLAAVAGDHGPQSSEAALAAAQRLSLSLFSIDCYERLSVGGRQRPSSLLFLRSPVDVS
;
A
#
# COMPACT_ATOMS: atom_id res chain seq x y z
N MET A 1 44.79 56.74 6.36
CA MET A 1 43.33 57.02 6.34
C MET A 1 42.84 56.77 4.93
N GLY A 2 41.95 55.86 4.58
CA GLY A 2 41.10 54.89 5.28
C GLY A 2 40.37 54.18 4.13
N GLU A 3 40.73 52.92 3.90
CA GLU A 3 39.84 51.76 4.12
C GLU A 3 38.90 51.52 2.94
N ALA A 4 39.30 50.53 2.13
CA ALA A 4 38.52 49.98 1.05
C ALA A 4 37.28 49.29 1.63
N VAL A 5 36.10 49.84 1.35
CA VAL A 5 34.83 49.15 1.58
C VAL A 5 34.71 48.09 0.50
N ALA A 6 35.22 46.90 0.81
CA ALA A 6 34.84 45.67 0.14
C ALA A 6 33.40 45.36 0.59
N ASP A 7 32.44 45.91 -0.13
CA ASP A 7 31.04 45.56 0.05
C ASP A 7 30.88 44.11 -0.43
N THR A 8 30.79 43.21 0.54
CA THR A 8 30.59 41.79 0.34
C THR A 8 29.25 41.61 -0.34
N ALA A 9 29.28 41.36 -1.65
CA ALA A 9 28.15 40.84 -2.37
C ALA A 9 27.76 39.50 -1.72
N ASP A 10 26.79 39.57 -0.81
CA ASP A 10 26.11 38.42 -0.24
C ASP A 10 25.48 37.68 -1.41
N HIS A 11 26.16 36.62 -1.83
CA HIS A 11 25.71 35.78 -2.92
C HIS A 11 24.60 34.92 -2.32
N ASP A 12 23.38 35.45 -2.36
CA ASP A 12 22.12 34.72 -2.20
C ASP A 12 22.11 33.59 -3.25
N LYS A 13 22.85 32.52 -2.98
CA LYS A 13 22.69 31.26 -3.66
C LYS A 13 21.27 30.83 -3.30
N PRO A 14 20.35 30.68 -4.26
CA PRO A 14 19.09 30.06 -3.95
C PRO A 14 19.46 28.71 -3.33
N CYS A 15 19.17 28.56 -2.04
CA CYS A 15 19.37 27.31 -1.33
C CYS A 15 18.54 26.29 -2.11
N GLY A 16 19.22 25.48 -2.92
CA GLY A 16 18.56 24.55 -3.81
C GLY A 16 17.70 23.66 -2.96
N TYR A 17 16.38 23.69 -3.20
CA TYR A 17 15.44 22.87 -2.47
C TYR A 17 15.81 21.40 -2.67
N ASN A 18 16.21 20.71 -1.61
CA ASN A 18 16.44 19.27 -1.67
C ASN A 18 15.22 18.56 -1.08
N ILE A 19 14.66 17.62 -1.85
CA ILE A 19 13.51 16.82 -1.43
C ILE A 19 13.79 16.03 -0.14
N ASN A 20 15.07 15.78 0.15
CA ASN A 20 15.53 15.09 1.34
C ASN A 20 15.50 15.96 2.61
N ASP A 21 15.33 17.26 2.49
CA ASP A 21 15.30 18.17 3.64
C ASP A 21 13.96 18.10 4.38
N ASN A 22 12.91 17.64 3.70
CA ASN A 22 11.54 17.60 4.22
C ASN A 22 11.02 16.16 4.22
N ALA A 23 11.23 15.46 5.33
CA ALA A 23 10.81 14.06 5.48
C ALA A 23 9.28 13.88 5.39
N ASP A 24 8.50 14.90 5.71
CA ASP A 24 7.05 14.87 5.63
C ASP A 24 6.55 15.01 4.19
N LEU A 25 7.15 15.90 3.40
CA LEU A 25 6.87 15.98 1.96
C LEU A 25 7.26 14.66 1.28
N LEU A 26 8.44 14.12 1.61
CA LEU A 26 8.86 12.83 1.10
C LEU A 26 7.86 11.73 1.48
N ALA A 27 7.33 11.72 2.70
CA ALA A 27 6.31 10.77 3.12
C ALA A 27 5.02 10.90 2.29
N GLU A 28 4.58 12.12 1.99
CA GLU A 28 3.39 12.38 1.18
C GLU A 28 3.56 11.92 -0.28
N ILE A 29 4.76 12.11 -0.85
CA ILE A 29 5.09 11.62 -2.18
C ILE A 29 5.11 10.10 -2.21
N LEU A 30 5.80 9.48 -1.24
CA LEU A 30 5.88 8.03 -1.13
C LEU A 30 4.49 7.40 -0.88
N ALA A 31 3.58 8.08 -0.17
CA ALA A 31 2.22 7.63 0.06
C ALA A 31 1.36 7.51 -1.22
N ARG A 32 1.76 8.16 -2.31
CA ARG A 32 1.07 8.05 -3.62
C ARG A 32 1.54 6.87 -4.47
N LEU A 33 2.65 6.23 -4.10
CA LEU A 33 3.24 5.11 -4.83
C LEU A 33 2.54 3.78 -4.51
N ASP A 34 2.69 2.81 -5.41
CA ASP A 34 2.30 1.42 -5.16
C ASP A 34 3.39 0.68 -4.35
N GLY A 35 3.04 -0.50 -3.83
CA GLY A 35 3.92 -1.24 -2.92
C GLY A 35 5.26 -1.65 -3.53
N ARG A 36 5.33 -1.88 -4.85
CA ARG A 36 6.59 -2.24 -5.54
C ARG A 36 7.48 -1.01 -5.69
N SER A 37 6.91 0.12 -6.09
CA SER A 37 7.64 1.39 -6.19
C SER A 37 8.15 1.87 -4.83
N LEU A 38 7.40 1.65 -3.74
CA LEU A 38 7.89 1.91 -2.38
C LEU A 38 9.12 1.07 -2.02
N ALA A 39 9.17 -0.20 -2.45
CA ALA A 39 10.32 -1.06 -2.20
C ALA A 39 11.56 -0.60 -2.98
N ALA A 40 11.37 -0.14 -4.23
CA ALA A 40 12.45 0.44 -5.02
C ALA A 40 12.94 1.77 -4.42
N ALA A 41 12.02 2.65 -4.01
CA ALA A 41 12.31 3.92 -3.37
C ALA A 41 13.10 3.74 -2.06
N ALA A 42 12.82 2.68 -1.30
CA ALA A 42 13.55 2.34 -0.09
C ALA A 42 15.05 2.05 -0.31
N CYS A 43 15.46 1.74 -1.54
CA CYS A 43 16.85 1.44 -1.89
C CYS A 43 17.68 2.69 -2.25
N VAL A 44 17.06 3.88 -2.35
CA VAL A 44 17.74 5.10 -2.81
C VAL A 44 18.74 5.60 -1.77
N CYS A 45 18.30 5.78 -0.51
CA CYS A 45 19.16 6.18 0.60
C CYS A 45 18.53 5.83 1.95
N SER A 46 19.27 6.03 3.05
CA SER A 46 18.81 5.73 4.41
C SER A 46 17.56 6.52 4.82
N LEU A 47 17.43 7.78 4.40
CA LEU A 47 16.25 8.60 4.64
C LEU A 47 15.02 8.00 3.96
N TRP A 48 15.12 7.67 2.67
CA TRP A 48 14.01 7.08 1.92
C TRP A 48 13.63 5.70 2.47
N LEU A 49 14.61 4.92 2.93
CA LEU A 49 14.36 3.68 3.66
C LEU A 49 13.60 3.92 4.97
N ALA A 50 13.97 4.94 5.73
CA ALA A 50 13.30 5.28 6.99
C ALA A 50 11.87 5.75 6.76
N VAL A 51 11.65 6.63 5.77
CA VAL A 51 10.33 7.17 5.45
C VAL A 51 9.42 6.11 4.84
N SER A 52 9.90 5.29 3.91
CA SER A 52 9.12 4.18 3.31
C SER A 52 8.72 3.11 4.31
N ARG A 53 9.37 3.03 5.49
CA ARG A 53 9.01 2.12 6.58
C ARG A 53 7.95 2.69 7.53
N ARG A 54 7.66 4.00 7.48
CA ARG A 54 6.65 4.62 8.35
C ARG A 54 5.26 4.05 8.04
N ASP A 55 4.52 3.68 9.08
CA ASP A 55 3.22 3.00 8.90
C ASP A 55 2.17 3.92 8.26
N ALA A 56 2.28 5.25 8.43
CA ALA A 56 1.40 6.24 7.79
C ALA A 56 1.43 6.18 6.25
N VAL A 57 2.59 5.87 5.65
CA VAL A 57 2.72 5.70 4.19
C VAL A 57 1.93 4.47 3.73
N TRP A 58 2.00 3.39 4.50
CA TRP A 58 1.26 2.16 4.23
C TRP A 58 -0.23 2.29 4.54
N GLU A 59 -0.62 3.10 5.53
CA GLU A 59 -2.01 3.43 5.85
C GLU A 59 -2.69 4.12 4.66
N ALA A 60 -2.06 5.17 4.12
CA ALA A 60 -2.57 5.89 2.95
C ALA A 60 -2.75 4.96 1.73
N LEU A 61 -1.75 4.08 1.49
CA LEU A 61 -1.80 3.09 0.43
C LEU A 61 -2.95 2.09 0.64
N CYS A 62 -3.07 1.52 1.85
CA CYS A 62 -4.13 0.56 2.16
C CYS A 62 -5.52 1.20 2.06
N ASN A 63 -5.69 2.43 2.53
CA ASN A 63 -6.97 3.15 2.49
C ASN A 63 -7.45 3.42 1.07
N ARG A 64 -6.52 3.60 0.11
CA ARG A 64 -6.87 3.74 -1.32
C ARG A 64 -7.51 2.48 -1.90
N HIS A 65 -7.00 1.30 -1.54
CA HIS A 65 -7.48 0.02 -2.07
C HIS A 65 -8.62 -0.58 -1.27
N VAL A 66 -8.65 -0.32 0.04
CA VAL A 66 -9.64 -0.87 0.97
C VAL A 66 -10.62 0.24 1.40
N TYR A 67 -10.94 1.16 0.48
CA TYR A 67 -11.80 2.33 0.73
C TYR A 67 -13.18 1.95 1.32
N ALA A 68 -13.66 0.73 1.05
CA ALA A 68 -14.91 0.22 1.63
C ALA A 68 -14.79 -0.22 3.12
N ALA A 69 -13.59 -0.52 3.62
CA ALA A 69 -13.39 -0.91 5.03
C ALA A 69 -12.83 0.23 5.91
N ALA A 70 -12.37 1.35 5.32
CA ALA A 70 -11.82 2.48 6.06
C ALA A 70 -12.82 3.09 7.08
N SER A 71 -14.12 2.87 6.90
CA SER A 71 -15.19 3.30 7.81
C SER A 71 -15.68 2.20 8.77
N PHE A 72 -14.96 1.08 8.90
CA PHE A 72 -15.34 0.05 9.87
C PHE A 72 -14.76 0.38 11.26
N PRO A 73 -15.58 0.62 12.29
CA PRO A 73 -15.11 0.85 13.66
C PRO A 73 -14.48 -0.44 14.21
N GLY A 74 -13.18 -0.59 13.99
CA GLY A 74 -12.43 -1.81 14.34
C GLY A 74 -11.21 -2.07 13.47
N THR A 75 -11.07 -1.39 12.32
CA THR A 75 -9.89 -1.53 11.45
C THR A 75 -8.59 -1.29 12.19
N ARG A 76 -8.50 -0.22 12.99
CA ARG A 76 -7.29 0.07 13.77
C ARG A 76 -6.93 -1.02 14.77
N ALA A 77 -7.91 -1.68 15.39
CA ALA A 77 -7.66 -2.79 16.31
C ALA A 77 -7.11 -4.01 15.58
N VAL A 78 -7.68 -4.35 14.42
CA VAL A 78 -7.21 -5.45 13.57
C VAL A 78 -5.81 -5.15 13.02
N VAL A 79 -5.58 -3.93 12.52
CA VAL A 79 -4.28 -3.48 12.03
C VAL A 79 -3.22 -3.54 13.13
N ALA A 80 -3.56 -3.08 14.34
CA ALA A 80 -2.68 -3.18 15.50
C ALA A 80 -2.37 -4.64 15.84
N ALA A 81 -3.36 -5.53 15.85
CA ALA A 81 -3.16 -6.96 16.10
C ALA A 81 -2.31 -7.65 15.01
N LEU A 82 -2.39 -7.19 13.76
CA LEU A 82 -1.53 -7.64 12.66
C LEU A 82 -0.12 -7.05 12.73
N GLY A 83 0.12 -6.04 13.58
CA GLY A 83 1.41 -5.37 13.77
C GLY A 83 1.68 -4.24 12.77
N GLY A 84 0.64 -3.56 12.29
CA GLY A 84 0.70 -2.35 11.47
C GLY A 84 0.22 -2.53 10.03
N TYR A 85 -0.04 -1.40 9.35
CA TYR A 85 -0.52 -1.34 7.97
C TYR A 85 0.47 -1.97 6.99
N ARG A 86 1.77 -1.83 7.23
CA ARG A 86 2.79 -2.48 6.39
C ARG A 86 2.67 -4.00 6.38
N ARG A 87 2.35 -4.62 7.52
CA ARG A 87 2.17 -6.07 7.61
C ARG A 87 0.85 -6.51 7.00
N LEU A 88 -0.22 -5.73 7.22
CA LEU A 88 -1.49 -5.91 6.54
C LEU A 88 -1.32 -5.89 5.02
N TYR A 89 -0.57 -4.92 4.49
CA TYR A 89 -0.33 -4.83 3.06
C TYR A 89 0.33 -6.09 2.51
N ARG A 90 1.45 -6.51 3.11
CA ARG A 90 2.20 -7.68 2.65
C ARG A 90 1.41 -8.98 2.74
N ARG A 91 0.58 -9.13 3.77
CA ARG A 91 -0.14 -10.40 4.04
C ARG A 91 -1.46 -10.49 3.28
N CYS A 92 -2.16 -9.38 3.12
CA CYS A 92 -3.54 -9.36 2.66
C CYS A 92 -3.67 -8.60 1.34
N VAL A 93 -3.32 -7.31 1.33
CA VAL A 93 -3.64 -6.40 0.21
C VAL A 93 -2.76 -6.65 -1.01
N GLY A 94 -1.44 -6.76 -0.85
CA GLY A 94 -0.48 -7.00 -1.93
C GLY A 94 -0.80 -8.26 -2.74
N PRO A 95 -0.95 -9.44 -2.12
CA PRO A 95 -1.30 -10.67 -2.83
C PRO A 95 -2.63 -10.58 -3.59
N ILE A 96 -3.60 -9.83 -3.08
CA ILE A 96 -4.88 -9.61 -3.75
C ILE A 96 -4.67 -8.70 -4.97
N LEU A 97 -3.93 -7.60 -4.83
CA LEU A 97 -3.62 -6.70 -5.93
C LEU A 97 -2.84 -7.40 -7.04
N ASP A 98 -1.86 -8.25 -6.70
CA ASP A 98 -1.10 -9.01 -7.69
C ASP A 98 -1.98 -9.98 -8.47
N ARG A 99 -2.93 -10.66 -7.80
CA ARG A 99 -3.90 -11.55 -8.46
C ARG A 99 -4.86 -10.78 -9.37
N LEU A 100 -5.33 -9.63 -8.93
CA LEU A 100 -6.21 -8.78 -9.73
C LEU A 100 -5.49 -8.23 -10.96
N ALA A 101 -4.23 -7.83 -10.82
CA ALA A 101 -3.40 -7.40 -11.93
C ALA A 101 -3.15 -8.54 -12.93
N ALA A 102 -2.98 -9.77 -12.47
CA ALA A 102 -2.85 -10.94 -13.34
C ALA A 102 -4.14 -11.21 -14.14
N VAL A 103 -5.31 -11.14 -13.50
CA VAL A 103 -6.62 -11.32 -14.17
C VAL A 103 -6.91 -10.17 -15.14
N ALA A 104 -6.55 -8.94 -14.79
CA ALA A 104 -6.68 -7.79 -15.68
C ALA A 104 -5.69 -7.80 -16.86
N GLY A 105 -4.58 -8.52 -16.75
CA GLY A 105 -3.65 -8.73 -17.87
C GLY A 105 -4.18 -9.74 -18.90
N ASP A 106 -5.04 -10.66 -18.48
CA ASP A 106 -5.61 -11.73 -19.31
C ASP A 106 -6.91 -11.32 -20.01
N HIS A 107 -7.64 -10.36 -19.42
CA HIS A 107 -8.80 -9.72 -20.02
C HIS A 107 -8.40 -8.30 -20.44
N GLY A 108 -8.25 -8.07 -21.76
CA GLY A 108 -7.79 -6.80 -22.34
C GLY A 108 -8.54 -5.53 -21.85
N PRO A 109 -8.17 -4.33 -22.33
CA PRO A 109 -8.31 -3.02 -21.66
C PRO A 109 -9.75 -2.50 -21.36
N GLN A 110 -10.76 -3.35 -21.34
CA GLN A 110 -12.17 -3.04 -21.10
C GLN A 110 -12.66 -3.36 -19.69
N SER A 111 -11.80 -3.84 -18.78
CA SER A 111 -12.20 -4.04 -17.38
C SER A 111 -12.51 -2.69 -16.73
N SER A 112 -13.80 -2.34 -16.71
CA SER A 112 -14.32 -1.16 -16.01
C SER A 112 -13.77 -1.08 -14.59
N GLU A 113 -13.40 0.12 -14.14
CA GLU A 113 -12.94 0.39 -12.79
C GLU A 113 -13.89 -0.18 -11.72
N ALA A 114 -15.19 -0.22 -12.03
CA ALA A 114 -16.22 -0.85 -11.19
C ALA A 114 -16.07 -2.38 -11.09
N ALA A 115 -15.70 -3.06 -12.18
CA ALA A 115 -15.46 -4.50 -12.19
C ALA A 115 -14.19 -4.85 -11.42
N LEU A 116 -13.13 -4.05 -11.56
CA LEU A 116 -11.93 -4.18 -10.74
C LEU A 116 -12.28 -3.99 -9.27
N ALA A 117 -12.97 -2.90 -8.90
CA ALA A 117 -13.40 -2.62 -7.53
C ALA A 117 -14.28 -3.75 -6.95
N ALA A 118 -15.19 -4.32 -7.73
CA ALA A 118 -16.01 -5.48 -7.33
C ALA A 118 -15.14 -6.72 -7.10
N ALA A 119 -14.20 -7.00 -7.98
CA ALA A 119 -13.25 -8.11 -7.81
C ALA A 119 -12.34 -7.91 -6.59
N GLN A 120 -11.92 -6.69 -6.26
CA GLN A 120 -11.16 -6.41 -5.03
C GLN A 120 -12.02 -6.68 -3.79
N ARG A 121 -13.28 -6.24 -3.78
CA ARG A 121 -14.19 -6.49 -2.66
C ARG A 121 -14.45 -7.98 -2.44
N LEU A 122 -14.71 -8.72 -3.51
CA LEU A 122 -14.94 -10.16 -3.44
C LEU A 122 -13.68 -10.90 -2.95
N SER A 123 -12.51 -10.60 -3.52
CA SER A 123 -11.26 -11.23 -3.08
C SER A 123 -10.91 -10.91 -1.62
N LEU A 124 -11.17 -9.69 -1.14
CA LEU A 124 -11.01 -9.35 0.28
C LEU A 124 -12.00 -10.09 1.18
N SER A 125 -13.26 -10.22 0.76
CA SER A 125 -14.28 -10.98 1.50
C SER A 125 -13.87 -12.45 1.64
N LEU A 126 -13.49 -13.10 0.53
CA LEU A 126 -13.04 -14.49 0.52
C LEU A 126 -11.76 -14.68 1.33
N PHE A 127 -10.82 -13.74 1.24
CA PHE A 127 -9.59 -13.78 2.02
C PHE A 127 -9.85 -13.63 3.52
N SER A 128 -10.80 -12.77 3.91
CA SER A 128 -11.22 -12.62 5.31
C SER A 128 -11.79 -13.94 5.85
N ILE A 129 -12.68 -14.59 5.07
CA ILE A 129 -13.24 -15.90 5.41
C ILE A 129 -12.11 -16.93 5.61
N ASP A 130 -11.20 -17.04 4.64
CA ASP A 130 -10.05 -17.94 4.71
C ASP A 130 -9.10 -17.62 5.90
N CYS A 131 -8.92 -16.35 6.26
CA CYS A 131 -8.17 -15.97 7.46
C CYS A 131 -8.87 -16.42 8.74
N TYR A 132 -10.18 -16.22 8.86
CA TYR A 132 -10.95 -16.66 10.03
C TYR A 132 -10.95 -18.19 10.17
N GLU A 133 -11.08 -18.93 9.06
CA GLU A 133 -11.02 -20.39 9.09
C GLU A 133 -9.66 -20.89 9.58
N ARG A 134 -8.57 -20.25 9.15
CA ARG A 134 -7.21 -20.58 9.63
C ARG A 134 -6.95 -20.20 11.08
N LEU A 135 -7.66 -19.20 11.61
CA LEU A 135 -7.55 -18.78 13.01
C LEU A 135 -8.45 -19.60 13.94
N SER A 136 -9.61 -20.05 13.46
CA SER A 136 -10.59 -20.85 14.21
C SER A 136 -10.17 -22.31 14.38
N VAL A 137 -9.29 -22.83 13.52
CA VAL A 137 -8.84 -24.22 13.55
C VAL A 137 -7.33 -24.23 13.74
N GLY A 138 -6.89 -24.57 14.96
CA GLY A 138 -5.50 -24.56 15.41
C GLY A 138 -4.58 -25.53 14.65
N GLY A 139 -4.29 -25.23 13.38
CA GLY A 139 -3.35 -25.94 12.55
C GLY A 139 -3.98 -26.57 11.31
N ARG A 140 -3.63 -26.00 10.16
CA ARG A 140 -3.33 -26.77 8.92
C ARG A 140 -4.48 -27.55 8.26
N GLN A 141 -5.73 -27.08 8.36
CA GLN A 141 -6.79 -27.56 7.47
C GLN A 141 -7.10 -26.58 6.33
N ARG A 142 -7.34 -27.19 5.15
CA ARG A 142 -7.73 -26.54 3.90
C ARG A 142 -9.09 -25.85 4.10
N PRO A 143 -9.30 -24.62 3.60
CA PRO A 143 -10.59 -23.94 3.69
C PRO A 143 -11.67 -24.75 2.96
N SER A 144 -12.66 -25.26 3.71
CA SER A 144 -13.72 -26.13 3.20
C SER A 144 -14.85 -25.32 2.54
N SER A 145 -15.09 -24.11 3.04
CA SER A 145 -16.28 -23.33 2.68
C SER A 145 -16.24 -22.73 1.28
N LEU A 146 -15.07 -22.56 0.66
CA LEU A 146 -14.94 -21.87 -0.64
C LEU A 146 -14.63 -22.80 -1.82
N LEU A 147 -14.70 -24.13 -1.62
CA LEU A 147 -14.49 -25.10 -2.71
C LEU A 147 -15.48 -24.89 -3.87
N PHE A 148 -16.69 -24.42 -3.57
CA PHE A 148 -17.75 -24.18 -4.56
C PHE A 148 -17.44 -23.04 -5.54
N LEU A 149 -16.58 -22.08 -5.19
CA LEU A 149 -16.20 -20.98 -6.10
C LEU A 149 -15.09 -21.38 -7.08
N ARG A 150 -14.51 -22.56 -6.89
CA ARG A 150 -13.42 -23.08 -7.72
C ARG A 150 -13.88 -24.09 -8.77
N SER A 151 -15.12 -24.54 -8.69
CA SER A 151 -15.76 -25.29 -9.77
C SER A 151 -16.25 -24.30 -10.82
N PRO A 152 -15.87 -24.44 -12.11
CA PRO A 152 -16.60 -23.78 -13.17
C PRO A 152 -18.05 -24.27 -13.07
N VAL A 153 -18.97 -23.35 -12.76
CA VAL A 153 -20.39 -23.63 -12.85
C VAL A 153 -20.70 -23.59 -14.34
N ASP A 154 -20.64 -24.75 -14.99
CA ASP A 154 -21.19 -24.91 -16.35
C ASP A 154 -22.70 -24.70 -16.24
N VAL A 155 -23.15 -23.52 -16.65
CA VAL A 155 -24.57 -23.24 -16.83
C VAL A 155 -24.91 -23.71 -18.25
N SER A 156 -25.37 -24.96 -18.37
CA SER A 156 -26.05 -25.49 -19.58
C SER A 156 -27.51 -25.07 -19.62
#